data_AF-A0A8T5P336-F1
#
_entry.id   AF-A0A8T5P336-F1
#
_cell.length_a   1.000
_cell.length_b   1.000
_cell.length_c   1.000
_cell.angle_alpha   90.00
_cell.angle_beta   90.00
_cell.angle_gamma   90.00
#
_symmetry.space_group_name_H-M   'P 1'
#
loop_
_entity.id
_entity.type
_entity.pdbx_description
1 polymer ?
#
loop_
_entity_poly.entity_id
_entity_poly.type
_entity_poly.pdbx_seq_one_letter_code
_entity_poly.pdbx_strand_id
1 'polypeptide(L)' 'MTQQVPPVLPLAPVERIIRKAGADRVSEGAGIELARVLEDYGIDVSREAITLAKHAGRTTVKDDDIRLAVARIKKS' A
#
# COMPACT_ATOMS: atom_id res chain seq x y z
N MET A 1 -3.42 14.07 21.63
CA MET A 1 -2.27 13.16 21.63
C MET A 1 -2.51 12.17 20.51
N THR A 2 -1.93 12.41 19.33
CA THR A 2 -2.08 11.54 18.16
C THR A 2 -1.44 10.21 18.52
N GLN A 3 -2.24 9.20 18.87
CA GLN A 3 -1.72 7.85 18.98
C GLN A 3 -1.32 7.43 17.58
N GLN A 4 -0.01 7.51 17.30
CA GLN A 4 0.56 6.96 16.09
C GLN A 4 0.47 5.45 16.21
N VAL A 5 -0.54 4.86 15.57
CA VAL A 5 -0.63 3.41 15.42
C VAL A 5 0.61 2.97 14.63
N PRO A 6 1.35 1.96 15.11
CA PRO A 6 2.49 1.44 14.37
C PRO A 6 2.02 0.88 13.01
N PRO A 7 2.82 1.07 11.93
CA PRO A 7 2.48 0.56 10.61
C PRO A 7 2.26 -0.96 10.63
N VAL A 8 1.28 -1.43 9.88
CA VAL A 8 0.96 -2.86 9.67
C VAL A 8 2.09 -3.57 8.92
N LEU A 9 2.77 -2.87 8.00
CA LEU A 9 3.87 -3.39 7.22
C LEU A 9 5.13 -3.50 8.10
N PRO A 10 5.78 -4.67 8.13
CA PRO A 10 7.04 -4.82 8.84
C PRO A 10 8.10 -3.87 8.27
N LEU A 11 8.82 -3.20 9.16
CA LEU A 11 9.76 -2.14 8.80
C LEU A 11 10.90 -2.62 7.91
N ALA A 12 11.51 -3.78 8.22
CA ALA A 12 12.66 -4.29 7.47
C ALA A 12 12.37 -4.52 5.96
N PRO A 13 11.25 -5.16 5.55
CA PRO A 13 10.81 -5.17 4.15
C PRO A 13 10.68 -3.79 3.51
N VAL A 14 10.11 -2.83 4.24
CA VAL A 14 9.92 -1.46 3.72
C VAL A 14 11.26 -0.77 3.51
N GLU A 15 12.20 -0.87 4.46
CA GLU A 15 13.56 -0.35 4.29
C GLU A 15 14.29 -1.00 3.10
N ARG A 16 14.05 -2.29 2.82
CA ARG A 16 14.60 -2.95 1.62
C ARG A 16 14.10 -2.32 0.32
N ILE A 17 12.86 -1.80 0.29
CA ILE A 17 12.36 -1.06 -0.89
C ILE A 17 13.18 0.22 -1.09
N ILE A 18 13.43 0.98 -0.02
CA ILE A 18 14.23 2.21 -0.07
C ILE A 18 15.67 1.91 -0.54
N ARG A 19 16.29 0.85 -0.01
CA ARG A 19 17.63 0.42 -0.44
C ARG A 19 17.66 -0.04 -1.89
N LYS A 20 16.64 -0.79 -2.32
CA LYS A 20 16.49 -1.21 -3.72
C LYS A 20 16.29 -0.04 -4.68
N ALA A 21 15.75 1.08 -4.19
CA ALA A 21 15.66 2.33 -4.95
C ALA A 21 17.00 3.09 -5.04
N GLY A 22 18.06 2.63 -4.36
CA GLY A 22 19.42 3.17 -4.48
C GLY A 22 19.98 3.82 -3.22
N ALA A 23 19.30 3.73 -2.07
CA ALA A 23 19.81 4.30 -0.82
C ALA A 23 20.82 3.36 -0.12
N ASP A 24 22.02 3.85 0.17
CA ASP A 24 23.03 3.10 0.95
C ASP A 24 22.66 2.98 2.43
N ARG A 25 22.05 4.02 2.99
CA ARG A 25 21.61 4.09 4.39
C ARG A 25 20.16 4.53 4.47
N VAL A 26 19.44 3.96 5.44
CA VAL A 26 18.02 4.23 5.69
C VAL A 26 17.89 4.43 7.20
N SER A 27 17.25 5.52 7.62
CA SER A 27 16.87 5.73 9.02
C SER A 27 15.58 4.97 9.33
N GLU A 28 15.41 4.59 10.59
CA GLU A 28 14.17 3.96 11.06
C GLU A 28 12.94 4.83 10.71
N GLY A 29 13.05 6.14 10.91
CA GLY A 29 11.99 7.10 10.57
C GLY A 29 11.63 7.09 9.07
N ALA A 30 12.61 6.99 8.17
CA ALA A 30 12.32 6.90 6.74
C ALA A 30 11.56 5.60 6.38
N GLY A 31 11.89 4.48 7.04
CA GLY A 31 11.15 3.24 6.89
C GLY A 31 9.72 3.36 7.43
N ILE A 32 9.52 4.01 8.57
CA ILE A 32 8.19 4.22 9.17
C ILE A 32 7.31 5.07 8.25
N GLU A 33 7.85 6.19 7.74
CA GLU A 33 7.08 7.07 6.86
C GLU A 33 6.73 6.40 5.53
N LEU A 34 7.66 5.64 4.92
CA LEU A 34 7.32 4.88 3.72
C LEU A 34 6.27 3.80 4.01
N ALA A 35 6.34 3.13 5.15
CA ALA A 35 5.37 2.11 5.53
C ALA A 35 3.96 2.69 5.58
N ARG A 36 3.80 3.86 6.21
CA ARG A 36 2.53 4.61 6.27
C ARG A 36 2.00 4.96 4.88
N VAL A 37 2.85 5.54 4.02
CA VAL A 37 2.45 5.91 2.65
C VAL A 37 2.01 4.68 1.85
N LEU A 38 2.73 3.55 1.97
CA LEU A 38 2.37 2.32 1.28
C LEU A 38 1.07 1.70 1.81
N GLU A 39 0.80 1.80 3.11
CA GLU A 39 -0.44 1.34 3.72
C GLU A 39 -1.63 2.18 3.30
N ASP A 40 -1.52 3.50 3.36
CA ASP A 40 -2.60 4.41 2.94
C ASP A 40 -2.95 4.15 1.46
N TYR A 41 -1.95 4.08 0.59
CA TYR A 41 -2.16 3.73 -0.81
C TYR A 41 -2.74 2.33 -0.98
N GLY A 42 -2.23 1.35 -0.22
CA GLY A 42 -2.72 -0.03 -0.23
C GLY A 42 -4.19 -0.14 0.18
N ILE A 43 -4.63 0.65 1.16
CA ILE A 43 -6.02 0.73 1.60
C ILE A 43 -6.91 1.28 0.48
N ASP A 44 -6.49 2.36 -0.18
CA ASP A 44 -7.27 2.97 -1.25
C ASP A 44 -7.39 2.05 -2.47
N VAL A 45 -6.29 1.40 -2.86
CA VAL A 45 -6.31 0.36 -3.90
C VAL A 45 -7.24 -0.80 -3.49
N SER A 46 -7.18 -1.23 -2.23
CA SER A 46 -8.02 -2.33 -1.72
C SER A 46 -9.50 -1.97 -1.73
N ARG A 47 -9.87 -0.75 -1.35
CA ARG A 47 -11.26 -0.27 -1.39
C ARG A 47 -11.83 -0.29 -2.79
N GLU A 48 -11.07 0.20 -3.77
CA GLU A 48 -11.50 0.19 -5.17
C GLU A 48 -11.58 -1.25 -5.72
N ALA A 49 -10.61 -2.11 -5.40
CA ALA A 49 -10.62 -3.51 -5.81
C ALA A 49 -11.81 -4.28 -5.21
N ILE A 50 -12.20 -4.00 -3.96
CA ILE A 50 -13.41 -4.55 -3.34
C ILE A 50 -14.66 -4.09 -4.09
N THR A 51 -14.73 -2.81 -4.46
CA THR A 51 -15.83 -2.27 -5.26
C THR A 51 -15.92 -2.98 -6.60
N LEU A 52 -14.81 -3.17 -7.30
CA LEU A 52 -14.74 -3.90 -8.58
C LEU A 52 -15.20 -5.36 -8.45
N ALA A 53 -14.73 -6.07 -7.43
CA ALA A 53 -15.15 -7.45 -7.17
C ALA A 53 -16.65 -7.55 -6.92
N LYS A 54 -17.21 -6.62 -6.12
CA LYS A 54 -18.66 -6.55 -5.85
C LYS A 54 -19.49 -6.29 -7.10
N HIS A 55 -19.06 -5.39 -7.99
CA HIS A 55 -19.75 -5.15 -9.27
C HIS A 55 -19.76 -6.39 -10.17
N ALA A 56 -18.73 -7.24 -10.06
CA ALA A 56 -18.66 -8.52 -10.74
C ALA A 56 -19.39 -9.66 -10.00
N GLY A 57 -20.16 -9.37 -8.94
CA GLY A 57 -20.91 -10.37 -8.16
C GLY A 57 -20.03 -11.27 -7.29
N ARG A 58 -18.77 -10.91 -7.05
CA ARG A 58 -17.80 -11.71 -6.28
C ARG A 58 -17.54 -11.09 -4.91
N THR A 59 -17.35 -11.94 -3.91
CA THR A 59 -16.88 -11.54 -2.57
C THR A 59 -15.36 -11.66 -2.43
N THR A 60 -14.72 -12.51 -3.24
CA THR A 60 -13.27 -12.66 -3.31
C THR A 60 -12.67 -11.64 -4.29
N VAL A 61 -11.75 -10.81 -3.78
CA VAL A 61 -10.91 -9.91 -4.58
C VAL A 61 -9.86 -10.74 -5.32
N LYS A 62 -9.75 -10.53 -6.63
CA LYS A 62 -8.74 -11.17 -7.50
C LYS A 62 -7.63 -10.18 -7.86
N ASP A 63 -6.54 -10.72 -8.38
CA ASP A 63 -5.41 -9.96 -8.91
C ASP A 63 -5.82 -8.98 -10.02
N ASP A 64 -6.77 -9.35 -10.89
CA ASP A 64 -7.35 -8.45 -11.90
C ASP A 64 -8.01 -7.21 -11.29
N ASP A 65 -8.72 -7.36 -10.15
CA ASP A 65 -9.37 -6.24 -9.48
C ASP A 65 -8.34 -5.25 -8.93
N ILE A 66 -7.23 -5.75 -8.38
CA ILE A 66 -6.11 -4.93 -7.89
C ILE A 66 -5.45 -4.18 -9.06
N ARG A 67 -5.17 -4.86 -10.16
CA ARG A 67 -4.57 -4.25 -11.36
C ARG A 67 -5.45 -3.14 -11.91
N LEU A 68 -6.75 -3.38 -12.01
CA LEU A 68 -7.71 -2.38 -12.51
C LEU A 68 -7.89 -1.21 -11.53
N ALA A 69 -7.92 -1.46 -10.22
CA ALA A 69 -7.98 -0.43 -9.19
C ALA A 69 -6.79 0.53 -9.29
N VAL A 70 -5.56 -0.01 -9.37
CA VAL A 70 -4.35 0.80 -9.55
C VAL A 70 -4.43 1.64 -10.83
N ALA A 71 -4.89 1.04 -11.94
CA ALA A 71 -5.04 1.74 -13.22
C ALA A 71 -6.09 2.87 -13.17
N ARG A 72 -7.13 2.74 -12.34
CA ARG A 72 -8.12 3.79 -12.11
C ARG A 72 -7.58 4.92 -11.25
N ILE A 73 -6.92 4.60 -10.14
CA ILE A 73 -6.37 5.59 -9.21
C ILE A 73 -5.29 6.45 -9.86
N LYS A 74 -4.40 5.86 -10.69
CA LYS A 74 -3.34 6.61 -11.38
C LYS A 74 -3.83 7.59 -12.46
N LYS A 75 -5.09 7.50 -12.88
CA LYS A 75 -5.67 8.38 -13.91
C LYS A 75 -6.38 9.60 -13.32
N SER A 76 -6.50 9.67 -12.00
CA SER A 76 -7.08 10.77 -11.23
C SER A 76 -5.97 11.68 -10.70
#